data_AF-A0A957LZ15-F1
#
_entry.id   AF-A0A957LZ15-F1
#
_cell.length_a   1.000
_cell.length_b   1.000
_cell.length_c   1.000
_cell.angle_alpha   90.00
_cell.angle_beta   90.00
_cell.angle_gamma   90.00
#
_symmetry.space_group_name_H-M   'P 1'
#
loop_
_entity.id
_entity.type
_entity.pdbx_description
1 polymer ?
#
loop_
_entity_poly.entity_id
_entity_poly.type
_entity_poly.pdbx_seq_one_letter_code
_entity_poly.pdbx_strand_id
1 'polypeptide(L)'
;MPLYRNRLPATQRRAAGALFGLIILSLVGCGRQPPRTNPALVDLAVRATVYAVPTATPRVIEVTRIVEVTRVVEVTRLVETTPTPLPTATPTITPEPTPVAQIDAAAVALAAEAAPAPAAEAPPVTAERQSEPAEAICPPVSDRAYTLIPVDGGGAAHPPAEHGDLNLALRGYTSVSAELAIININGPTDGDPPQLADIFADRRMPAFAGTYRVYDWNWSCGAHGCRGDALDQREVTLLGLAGQAGEEIRIPSRNAQIYGGDFKALVLYADERRITLAYTREDSVANGYAVHLEQICVDPNLLALYRQATAEGRSSLPALHNGEPLGTALGEVVVAIRDRGVFFDPRARKDWWRGF
;
A
#
# COMPACT_ATOMS: atom_id res chain seq x y z
N MET A 1 49.67 15.19 -80.33
CA MET A 1 49.50 16.63 -80.64
C MET A 1 48.73 16.73 -81.95
N PRO A 2 47.86 17.73 -82.19
CA PRO A 2 47.21 18.67 -81.27
C PRO A 2 45.68 18.70 -81.55
N LEU A 3 45.02 19.74 -81.02
CA LEU A 3 43.81 20.39 -81.54
C LEU A 3 42.45 19.81 -81.14
N TYR A 4 41.66 20.53 -80.36
CA TYR A 4 41.03 21.85 -80.56
C TYR A 4 39.56 21.65 -80.94
N ARG A 5 38.74 22.18 -80.04
CA ARG A 5 37.33 22.51 -80.18
C ARG A 5 36.93 22.85 -81.62
N ASN A 6 35.75 22.38 -82.01
CA ASN A 6 34.79 23.26 -82.67
C ASN A 6 33.40 23.09 -82.06
N ARG A 7 32.96 24.15 -81.40
CA ARG A 7 31.55 24.46 -81.14
C ARG A 7 30.91 24.84 -82.46
N LEU A 8 29.65 24.44 -82.66
CA LEU A 8 28.62 25.16 -83.43
C LEU A 8 27.24 24.55 -83.02
N PRO A 9 26.11 25.23 -83.25
CA PRO A 9 25.34 25.80 -82.16
C PRO A 9 23.91 25.24 -82.05
N ALA A 10 23.20 25.81 -81.07
CA ALA A 10 21.88 25.49 -80.61
C ALA A 10 20.78 25.59 -81.69
N THR A 11 19.65 25.00 -81.32
CA THR A 11 18.29 25.21 -81.87
C THR A 11 18.04 24.67 -83.27
N GLN A 12 17.59 23.42 -83.34
CA GLN A 12 16.31 23.02 -83.95
C GLN A 12 16.35 21.53 -84.33
N ARG A 13 16.00 20.64 -83.40
CA ARG A 13 15.29 19.40 -83.73
C ARG A 13 14.29 19.10 -82.62
N ARG A 14 13.13 19.76 -82.74
CA ARG A 14 11.86 19.20 -82.27
C ARG A 14 11.65 17.86 -83.01
N ALA A 15 10.99 16.92 -82.35
CA ALA A 15 10.45 15.68 -82.93
C ALA A 15 11.39 14.49 -83.15
N ALA A 16 12.26 14.18 -82.18
CA ALA A 16 12.82 12.82 -82.00
C ALA A 16 12.99 12.44 -80.52
N GLY A 17 12.15 12.99 -79.63
CA GLY A 17 12.21 12.80 -78.18
C GLY A 17 10.89 12.32 -77.58
N ALA A 18 10.08 11.59 -78.35
CA ALA A 18 8.77 11.10 -77.90
C ALA A 18 8.69 9.57 -77.76
N LEU A 19 9.74 8.81 -78.12
CA LEU A 19 9.71 7.34 -78.04
C LEU A 19 10.89 6.66 -77.33
N PHE A 20 11.83 7.43 -76.78
CA PHE A 20 12.90 6.91 -75.89
C PHE A 20 12.75 7.36 -74.43
N GLY A 21 11.75 8.19 -74.12
CA GLY A 21 11.42 8.64 -72.76
C GLY A 21 10.49 7.70 -72.00
N LEU A 22 9.89 6.68 -72.65
CA LEU A 22 8.95 5.77 -71.99
C LEU A 22 9.55 4.43 -71.54
N ILE A 23 10.78 4.11 -71.96
CA ILE A 23 11.47 2.86 -71.56
C ILE A 23 12.57 3.11 -70.52
N ILE A 24 13.07 4.34 -70.37
CA ILE A 24 13.98 4.71 -69.24
C ILE A 24 13.23 5.30 -68.04
N LEU A 25 11.94 5.64 -68.17
CA LEU A 25 11.09 6.01 -67.03
C LEU A 25 10.44 4.82 -66.31
N SER A 26 10.84 3.58 -66.65
CA SER A 26 10.34 2.35 -66.00
C SER A 26 11.40 1.65 -65.14
N LEU A 27 12.64 2.16 -65.06
CA LEU A 27 13.74 1.55 -64.30
C LEU A 27 14.45 2.51 -63.31
N VAL A 28 13.91 3.70 -63.09
CA VAL A 28 14.39 4.64 -62.02
C VAL A 28 13.35 4.81 -60.90
N GLY A 29 12.23 4.08 -60.95
CA GLY A 29 11.17 4.11 -59.94
C GLY A 29 11.28 3.06 -58.83
N CYS A 30 12.31 2.22 -58.82
CA CYS A 30 12.52 1.19 -57.80
C CYS A 30 13.86 1.41 -57.11
N GLY A 31 13.85 2.13 -55.99
CA GLY A 31 14.99 2.19 -55.10
C GLY A 31 15.08 3.52 -54.37
N ARG A 32 14.76 3.48 -53.07
CA ARG A 32 14.87 4.55 -52.07
C ARG A 32 13.65 5.47 -51.95
N GLN A 33 12.51 4.89 -51.60
CA GLN A 33 11.69 5.54 -50.58
C GLN A 33 12.47 5.47 -49.26
N PRO A 34 12.74 6.60 -48.57
CA PRO A 34 13.18 6.52 -47.18
C PRO A 34 12.11 5.75 -46.39
N PRO A 35 12.50 4.94 -45.40
CA PRO A 35 11.53 4.17 -44.61
C PRO A 35 10.46 5.14 -44.13
N ARG A 36 9.18 4.83 -44.41
CA ARG A 36 8.06 5.58 -43.86
C ARG A 36 8.24 5.57 -42.35
N THR A 37 8.59 6.73 -41.79
CA THR A 37 8.77 6.89 -40.36
C THR A 37 7.46 6.49 -39.70
N ASN A 38 7.47 5.40 -38.94
CA ASN A 38 6.28 4.94 -38.25
C ASN A 38 5.83 6.08 -37.32
N PRO A 39 4.59 6.60 -37.45
CA PRO A 39 4.12 7.69 -36.61
C PRO A 39 4.21 7.34 -35.11
N ALA A 40 4.12 6.05 -34.76
CA ALA A 40 4.34 5.58 -33.39
C ALA A 40 5.80 5.72 -32.92
N LEU A 41 6.79 5.55 -33.80
CA LEU A 41 8.20 5.78 -33.47
C LEU A 41 8.56 7.27 -33.42
N VAL A 42 7.90 8.10 -34.23
CA VAL A 42 8.03 9.56 -34.15
C VAL A 42 7.42 10.09 -32.86
N ASP A 43 6.25 9.60 -32.47
CA ASP A 43 5.61 9.96 -31.19
C ASP A 43 6.42 9.47 -29.98
N LEU A 44 7.03 8.28 -30.05
CA LEU A 44 7.95 7.78 -29.02
C LEU A 44 9.22 8.64 -28.92
N ALA A 45 9.80 9.04 -30.05
CA ALA A 45 11.00 9.88 -30.08
C ALA A 45 10.72 11.30 -29.60
N VAL A 46 9.57 11.88 -29.96
CA VAL A 46 9.13 13.20 -29.49
C VAL A 46 8.84 13.17 -27.98
N ARG A 47 8.17 12.13 -27.47
CA ARG A 47 8.01 11.96 -26.01
C ARG A 47 9.35 11.77 -25.29
N ALA A 48 10.25 10.93 -25.81
CA ALA A 48 11.55 10.71 -25.19
C ALA A 48 12.40 12.00 -25.10
N THR A 49 12.26 12.91 -26.07
CA THR A 49 13.01 14.18 -26.08
C THR A 49 12.35 15.25 -25.19
N VAL A 50 11.02 15.24 -25.06
CA VAL A 50 10.29 16.16 -24.16
C VAL A 50 10.44 15.78 -22.68
N TYR A 51 10.71 14.50 -22.36
CA TYR A 51 11.01 14.04 -21.00
C TYR A 51 12.50 13.96 -20.64
N ALA A 52 13.40 14.40 -21.52
CA ALA A 52 14.80 14.61 -21.17
C ALA A 52 14.93 15.87 -20.30
N VAL A 53 14.59 15.74 -19.02
CA VAL A 53 14.85 16.76 -18.01
C VAL A 53 16.37 16.97 -17.95
N PRO A 54 16.89 18.19 -18.13
CA PRO A 54 18.31 18.42 -17.91
C PRO A 54 18.64 18.05 -16.47
N THR A 55 19.57 17.11 -16.29
CA THR A 55 20.11 16.74 -14.97
C THR A 55 20.47 18.02 -14.25
N ALA A 56 19.80 18.27 -13.12
CA ALA A 56 20.03 19.47 -12.32
C ALA A 56 21.54 19.59 -12.06
N THR A 57 22.14 20.69 -12.50
CA THR A 57 23.54 21.00 -12.22
C THR A 57 23.73 20.95 -10.71
N PRO A 58 24.71 20.19 -10.19
CA PRO A 58 24.91 20.09 -8.75
C PRO A 58 25.19 21.49 -8.20
N ARG A 59 24.26 22.00 -7.39
CA ARG A 59 24.49 23.21 -6.61
C ARG A 59 25.44 22.82 -5.49
N VAL A 60 26.70 23.25 -5.61
CA VAL A 60 27.66 23.21 -4.50
C VAL A 60 27.16 24.22 -3.48
N ILE A 61 26.53 23.74 -2.41
CA ILE A 61 26.19 24.56 -1.25
C ILE A 61 27.45 24.60 -0.38
N GLU A 62 28.19 25.70 -0.44
CA GLU A 62 29.25 25.97 0.54
C GLU A 62 28.59 26.24 1.89
N VAL A 63 28.57 25.21 2.75
CA VAL A 63 28.16 25.35 4.13
C VAL A 63 29.34 25.93 4.89
N THR A 64 29.30 27.24 5.15
CA THR A 64 30.23 27.88 6.08
C THR A 64 29.91 27.38 7.49
N ARG A 65 30.51 26.26 7.88
CA ARG A 65 30.43 25.74 9.24
C ARG A 65 31.28 26.66 10.12
N ILE A 66 30.63 27.56 10.86
CA ILE A 66 31.27 28.26 11.97
C ILE A 66 31.58 27.18 13.02
N VAL A 67 32.86 26.83 13.14
CA VAL A 67 33.35 25.99 14.23
C VAL A 67 33.55 26.91 15.42
N GLU A 68 32.54 27.00 16.29
CA GLU A 68 32.77 27.53 17.63
C GLU A 68 33.63 26.52 18.40
N VAL A 69 34.93 26.82 18.49
CA VAL A 69 35.86 26.11 19.36
C VAL A 69 35.51 26.48 20.80
N THR A 70 34.58 25.74 21.39
CA THR A 70 34.42 25.73 22.84
C THR A 70 35.63 25.02 23.42
N ARG A 71 36.58 25.81 23.91
CA ARG A 71 37.70 25.37 24.72
C ARG A 71 37.15 24.61 25.94
N VAL A 72 37.21 23.29 25.91
CA VAL A 72 36.99 22.47 27.09
C VAL A 72 38.16 22.73 28.02
N VAL A 73 37.88 23.34 29.18
CA VAL A 73 38.80 23.36 30.30
C VAL A 73 38.87 21.92 30.83
N GLU A 74 40.00 21.26 30.65
CA GLU A 74 40.28 20.00 31.34
C GLU A 74 40.30 20.26 32.84
N VAL A 75 39.22 19.85 33.54
CA VAL A 75 39.26 19.64 34.97
C VAL A 75 39.78 18.24 35.19
N THR A 76 41.08 18.13 35.48
CA THR A 76 41.72 16.88 35.92
C THR A 76 41.10 16.45 37.25
N ARG A 77 40.09 15.58 37.22
CA ARG A 77 39.67 14.84 38.40
C ARG A 77 40.46 13.54 38.43
N LEU A 78 41.34 13.40 39.42
CA LEU A 78 41.96 12.12 39.77
C LEU A 78 40.84 11.13 40.12
N VAL A 79 40.58 10.19 39.22
CA VAL A 79 39.76 9.00 39.50
C VAL A 79 40.70 7.97 40.10
N GLU A 80 40.48 7.68 41.37
CA GLU A 80 41.12 6.59 42.09
C GLU A 80 40.71 5.26 41.42
N THR A 81 41.70 4.52 40.94
CA THR A 81 41.50 3.22 40.29
C THR A 81 41.09 2.19 41.34
N THR A 82 39.80 1.84 41.34
CA THR A 82 39.29 0.69 42.11
C THR A 82 39.85 -0.60 41.48
N PRO A 83 40.42 -1.53 42.27
CA PRO A 83 40.99 -2.77 41.74
C PRO A 83 39.93 -3.68 41.12
N THR A 84 40.28 -4.23 39.95
CA THR A 84 39.56 -5.27 39.21
C THR A 84 39.16 -6.43 40.13
N PRO A 85 37.86 -6.82 40.18
CA PRO A 85 37.47 -8.03 40.90
C PRO A 85 38.00 -9.28 40.19
N LEU A 86 38.66 -10.14 40.96
CA LEU A 86 39.13 -11.46 40.58
C LEU A 86 37.94 -12.35 40.15
N PRO A 87 38.03 -13.15 39.08
CA PRO A 87 36.92 -14.03 38.68
C PRO A 87 36.57 -15.01 39.80
N THR A 88 35.34 -14.89 40.30
CA THR A 88 34.75 -15.83 41.26
C THR A 88 34.34 -17.10 40.50
N ALA A 89 34.84 -18.26 40.94
CA ALA A 89 34.46 -19.55 40.38
C ALA A 89 32.95 -19.79 40.57
N THR A 90 32.26 -20.11 39.48
CA THR A 90 30.87 -20.59 39.49
C THR A 90 30.82 -21.96 40.16
N PRO A 91 30.05 -22.17 41.23
CA PRO A 91 29.78 -23.51 41.72
C PRO A 91 28.87 -24.25 40.72
N THR A 92 29.34 -25.38 40.23
CA THR A 92 28.53 -26.38 39.52
C THR A 92 27.44 -26.88 40.46
N ILE A 93 26.18 -26.54 40.16
CA ILE A 93 25.03 -27.16 40.82
C ILE A 93 24.77 -28.51 40.14
N THR A 94 25.00 -29.58 40.88
CA THR A 94 24.56 -30.94 40.54
C THR A 94 23.02 -30.98 40.58
N PRO A 95 22.32 -31.49 39.55
CA PRO A 95 20.87 -31.63 39.61
C PRO A 95 20.49 -32.73 40.62
N GLU A 96 19.68 -32.35 41.60
CA GLU A 96 19.02 -33.26 42.54
C GLU A 96 17.85 -33.96 41.82
N PRO A 97 17.70 -35.30 41.92
CA PRO A 97 16.65 -36.02 41.23
C PRO A 97 15.27 -35.73 41.81
N THR A 98 14.33 -35.34 40.95
CA THR A 98 12.91 -35.23 41.26
C THR A 98 12.34 -36.57 41.74
N PRO A 99 11.60 -36.63 42.87
CA PRO A 99 10.94 -37.87 43.28
C PRO A 99 9.77 -38.19 42.35
N VAL A 100 9.82 -39.39 41.78
CA VAL A 100 8.75 -40.01 40.99
C VAL A 100 7.59 -40.36 41.93
N ALA A 101 6.41 -39.79 41.70
CA ALA A 101 5.21 -40.19 42.40
C ALA A 101 4.78 -41.60 41.96
N GLN A 102 4.74 -42.50 42.93
CA GLN A 102 4.34 -43.90 42.82
C GLN A 102 2.82 -43.97 42.59
N ILE A 103 2.40 -44.63 41.51
CA ILE A 103 1.00 -45.02 41.26
C ILE A 103 0.82 -46.41 41.85
N ASP A 104 0.11 -46.50 42.97
CA ASP A 104 -0.33 -47.78 43.52
C ASP A 104 -1.57 -48.29 42.76
N ALA A 105 -1.45 -49.52 42.26
CA ALA A 105 -2.54 -50.29 41.70
C ALA A 105 -2.77 -51.55 42.56
N ALA A 106 -3.99 -51.71 43.08
CA ALA A 106 -4.59 -52.97 43.52
C ALA A 106 -6.12 -52.81 43.44
N ALA A 107 -6.79 -53.41 42.44
CA ALA A 107 -7.48 -54.73 42.46
C ALA A 107 -8.75 -54.73 43.35
N VAL A 108 -10.00 -54.62 42.85
CA VAL A 108 -10.90 -55.51 42.05
C VAL A 108 -12.00 -56.19 42.91
N ALA A 109 -13.26 -56.02 42.45
CA ALA A 109 -14.53 -56.76 42.67
C ALA A 109 -15.26 -56.59 44.04
N LEU A 110 -16.58 -56.42 44.13
CA LEU A 110 -17.70 -57.14 43.52
C LEU A 110 -18.99 -56.28 43.41
N ALA A 111 -19.89 -56.75 42.54
CA ALA A 111 -21.15 -56.17 42.11
C ALA A 111 -22.28 -56.09 43.17
N ALA A 112 -23.20 -55.14 42.99
CA ALA A 112 -24.62 -55.33 43.27
C ALA A 112 -25.47 -54.36 42.43
N GLU A 113 -26.41 -54.95 41.69
CA GLU A 113 -27.40 -54.35 40.82
C GLU A 113 -28.48 -53.63 41.63
N ALA A 114 -28.81 -52.38 41.28
CA ALA A 114 -29.98 -51.68 41.77
C ALA A 114 -30.76 -51.07 40.59
N ALA A 115 -32.03 -51.45 40.51
CA ALA A 115 -33.02 -51.11 39.49
C ALA A 115 -33.30 -49.59 39.39
N PRO A 116 -33.91 -49.12 38.27
CA PRO A 116 -33.98 -47.71 37.93
C PRO A 116 -35.13 -46.99 38.66
N ALA A 117 -34.84 -45.82 39.23
CA ALA A 117 -35.85 -44.87 39.68
C ALA A 117 -36.42 -44.06 38.48
N PRO A 118 -37.70 -43.67 38.52
CA PRO A 118 -38.41 -43.19 37.33
C PRO A 118 -37.97 -41.79 36.89
N ALA A 119 -38.06 -41.58 35.59
CA ALA A 119 -37.78 -40.35 34.87
C ALA A 119 -38.56 -39.16 35.47
N ALA A 120 -37.82 -38.20 36.02
CA ALA A 120 -38.30 -36.84 36.18
C ALA A 120 -38.13 -36.13 34.84
N GLU A 121 -39.26 -35.79 34.23
CA GLU A 121 -39.38 -35.05 32.99
C GLU A 121 -38.72 -33.67 33.15
N ALA A 122 -37.54 -33.49 32.55
CA ALA A 122 -36.88 -32.20 32.51
C ALA A 122 -37.71 -31.25 31.62
N PRO A 123 -37.93 -29.98 32.04
CA PRO A 123 -38.63 -29.02 31.20
C PRO A 123 -37.86 -28.82 29.90
N PRO A 124 -38.54 -28.54 28.77
CA PRO A 124 -37.85 -28.32 27.50
C PRO A 124 -36.92 -27.12 27.68
N VAL A 125 -35.62 -27.40 27.59
CA VAL A 125 -34.62 -26.35 27.39
C VAL A 125 -34.93 -25.77 26.02
N THR A 126 -35.62 -24.64 26.01
CA THR A 126 -35.78 -23.81 24.83
C THR A 126 -34.37 -23.50 24.37
N ALA A 127 -33.91 -24.19 23.33
CA ALA A 127 -32.71 -23.79 22.62
C ALA A 127 -33.02 -22.38 22.10
N GLU A 128 -32.54 -21.36 22.80
CA GLU A 128 -32.41 -20.03 22.25
C GLU A 128 -31.61 -20.20 20.97
N ARG A 129 -32.37 -20.19 19.86
CA ARG A 129 -31.85 -20.15 18.51
C ARG A 129 -30.93 -18.94 18.50
N GLN A 130 -29.62 -19.19 18.61
CA GLN A 130 -28.60 -18.17 18.42
C GLN A 130 -28.94 -17.53 17.08
N SER A 131 -29.45 -16.30 17.16
CA SER A 131 -29.74 -15.48 16.01
C SER A 131 -28.44 -15.36 15.25
N GLU A 132 -28.39 -16.01 14.10
CA GLU A 132 -27.40 -15.78 13.05
C GLU A 132 -27.20 -14.26 12.94
N PRO A 133 -25.95 -13.75 13.02
CA PRO A 133 -25.74 -12.32 13.05
C PRO A 133 -26.37 -11.72 11.80
N ALA A 134 -27.37 -10.86 11.99
CA ALA A 134 -27.95 -10.09 10.91
C ALA A 134 -26.78 -9.40 10.19
N GLU A 135 -26.64 -9.66 8.89
CA GLU A 135 -25.59 -9.04 8.09
C GLU A 135 -25.64 -7.53 8.34
N ALA A 136 -24.56 -6.98 8.89
CA ALA A 136 -24.55 -5.58 9.29
C ALA A 136 -24.78 -4.71 8.04
N ILE A 137 -25.93 -4.04 7.99
CA ILE A 137 -26.33 -3.19 6.89
C ILE A 137 -25.70 -1.81 7.08
N CYS A 138 -25.05 -1.28 6.04
CA CYS A 138 -24.45 0.04 6.11
C CYS A 138 -25.51 1.14 6.27
N PRO A 139 -25.25 2.17 7.10
CA PRO A 139 -26.20 3.26 7.29
C PRO A 139 -26.53 3.94 5.95
N PRO A 140 -27.83 4.11 5.61
CA PRO A 140 -28.22 4.68 4.32
C PRO A 140 -28.12 6.20 4.27
N VAL A 141 -27.98 6.87 5.42
CA VAL A 141 -27.92 8.32 5.57
C VAL A 141 -26.86 8.71 6.58
N SER A 142 -26.34 9.93 6.44
CA SER A 142 -25.42 10.56 7.37
C SER A 142 -25.69 12.06 7.45
N ASP A 143 -25.37 12.68 8.59
CA ASP A 143 -25.37 14.12 8.81
C ASP A 143 -23.96 14.73 8.66
N ARG A 144 -22.94 13.91 8.39
CA ARG A 144 -21.55 14.35 8.22
C ARG A 144 -21.35 15.07 6.89
N ALA A 145 -20.42 16.01 6.87
CA ALA A 145 -20.05 16.76 5.68
C ALA A 145 -18.54 16.63 5.46
N TYR A 146 -18.15 16.51 4.19
CA TYR A 146 -16.77 16.30 3.77
C TYR A 146 -16.36 17.37 2.76
N THR A 147 -15.06 17.62 2.66
CA THR A 147 -14.51 18.67 1.81
C THR A 147 -13.68 18.08 0.68
N LEU A 148 -13.84 18.61 -0.53
CA LEU A 148 -12.95 18.35 -1.65
C LEU A 148 -11.70 19.24 -1.55
N ILE A 149 -10.54 18.67 -1.84
CA ILE A 149 -9.31 19.43 -2.03
C ILE A 149 -8.72 19.15 -3.42
N PRO A 150 -7.94 20.09 -4.00
CA PRO A 150 -7.31 19.89 -5.30
C PRO A 150 -6.30 18.74 -5.29
N VAL A 151 -6.30 17.95 -6.36
CA VAL A 151 -5.29 16.91 -6.64
C VAL A 151 -4.05 17.56 -7.28
N ASP A 152 -2.84 17.16 -6.86
CA ASP A 152 -1.57 17.76 -7.32
C ASP A 152 -1.03 17.21 -8.64
N GLY A 153 -1.63 16.15 -9.15
CA GLY A 153 -1.21 15.53 -10.38
C GLY A 153 -1.62 14.07 -10.46
N GLY A 154 -1.55 13.56 -11.69
CA GLY A 154 -2.03 12.22 -12.03
C GLY A 154 -3.55 12.17 -12.10
N GLY A 155 -4.04 11.38 -13.04
CA GLY A 155 -5.30 10.68 -12.89
C GLY A 155 -4.99 9.20 -12.98
N ALA A 156 -5.75 8.36 -12.30
CA ALA A 156 -5.59 6.92 -12.43
C ALA A 156 -5.61 6.52 -13.92
N ALA A 157 -4.56 5.86 -14.40
CA ALA A 157 -4.46 5.41 -15.81
C ALA A 157 -5.55 4.38 -16.17
N HIS A 158 -6.18 3.81 -15.14
CA HIS A 158 -7.31 2.90 -15.20
C HIS A 158 -8.45 3.44 -14.32
N PRO A 159 -9.72 3.11 -14.62
CA PRO A 159 -10.83 3.46 -13.75
C PRO A 159 -10.59 3.00 -12.30
N PRO A 160 -10.86 3.81 -11.26
CA PRO A 160 -10.53 3.44 -9.88
C PRO A 160 -11.11 2.10 -9.41
N ALA A 161 -12.34 1.77 -9.84
CA ALA A 161 -12.99 0.50 -9.52
C ALA A 161 -12.31 -0.72 -10.16
N GLU A 162 -11.51 -0.53 -11.21
CA GLU A 162 -10.78 -1.55 -11.97
C GLU A 162 -9.26 -1.47 -11.72
N HIS A 163 -8.82 -0.56 -10.85
CA HIS A 163 -7.41 -0.31 -10.57
C HIS A 163 -6.94 -1.15 -9.39
N GLY A 164 -6.18 -2.23 -9.62
CA GLY A 164 -5.76 -3.17 -8.57
C GLY A 164 -4.94 -2.56 -7.42
N ASP A 165 -4.32 -1.40 -7.64
CA ASP A 165 -3.65 -0.65 -6.58
C ASP A 165 -4.56 0.26 -5.74
N LEU A 166 -5.76 0.59 -6.21
CA LEU A 166 -6.72 1.43 -5.49
C LEU A 166 -7.87 0.60 -4.91
N ASN A 167 -8.40 -0.35 -5.68
CA ASN A 167 -9.44 -1.27 -5.24
C ASN A 167 -8.81 -2.61 -4.83
N LEU A 168 -8.50 -2.75 -3.53
CA LEU A 168 -7.85 -3.94 -2.98
C LEU A 168 -8.68 -5.21 -3.20
N ALA A 169 -10.00 -5.10 -3.39
CA ALA A 169 -10.90 -6.22 -3.72
C ALA A 169 -10.46 -7.01 -4.95
N LEU A 170 -9.91 -6.32 -5.95
CA LEU A 170 -9.49 -6.92 -7.21
C LEU A 170 -8.28 -7.83 -7.02
N ARG A 171 -7.34 -7.39 -6.18
CA ARG A 171 -6.23 -8.22 -5.71
C ARG A 171 -6.76 -9.34 -4.83
N GLY A 172 -7.59 -9.01 -3.84
CA GLY A 172 -7.97 -9.93 -2.78
C GLY A 172 -6.76 -10.34 -1.92
N TYR A 173 -6.98 -11.30 -1.03
CA TYR A 173 -5.97 -11.78 -0.10
C TYR A 173 -6.25 -13.22 0.34
N THR A 174 -5.23 -13.86 0.92
CA THR A 174 -5.32 -15.19 1.54
C THR A 174 -4.89 -15.11 3.00
N SER A 175 -5.50 -15.93 3.86
CA SER A 175 -5.05 -16.08 5.24
C SER A 175 -3.66 -16.68 5.32
N VAL A 176 -2.87 -16.25 6.30
CA VAL A 176 -1.61 -16.86 6.70
C VAL A 176 -1.63 -17.14 8.20
N SER A 177 -0.91 -18.17 8.62
CA SER A 177 -0.78 -18.54 10.04
C SER A 177 0.44 -17.86 10.65
N ALA A 178 0.39 -16.54 10.80
CA ALA A 178 1.44 -15.73 11.42
C ALA A 178 1.02 -15.28 12.83
N GLU A 179 1.98 -14.79 13.62
CA GLU A 179 1.70 -14.31 14.98
C GLU A 179 0.73 -13.11 14.99
N LEU A 180 -0.30 -13.20 15.84
CA LEU A 180 -1.29 -12.15 16.12
C LEU A 180 -0.80 -11.19 17.21
N ALA A 181 0.40 -10.64 17.00
CA ALA A 181 1.01 -9.68 17.90
C ALA A 181 1.76 -8.60 17.12
N ILE A 182 1.99 -7.46 17.78
CA ILE A 182 2.94 -6.47 17.31
C ILE A 182 4.33 -7.11 17.27
N ILE A 183 5.06 -6.86 16.18
CA ILE A 183 6.41 -7.39 15.99
C ILE A 183 7.45 -6.26 15.91
N ASN A 184 8.68 -6.59 16.29
CA ASN A 184 9.82 -5.71 16.08
C ASN A 184 10.52 -6.10 14.78
N ILE A 185 10.56 -5.17 13.82
CA ILE A 185 11.27 -5.34 12.55
C ILE A 185 12.50 -4.44 12.57
N ASN A 186 13.66 -4.95 12.12
CA ASN A 186 14.88 -4.16 12.01
C ASN A 186 14.83 -3.18 10.82
N GLY A 187 15.71 -2.18 10.84
CA GLY A 187 15.92 -1.25 9.73
C GLY A 187 15.44 0.18 10.02
N PRO A 188 15.57 1.08 9.04
CA PRO A 188 15.20 2.49 9.19
C PRO A 188 13.73 2.66 9.52
N THR A 189 13.41 3.70 10.28
CA THR A 189 12.04 4.09 10.65
C THR A 189 11.79 5.49 10.13
N ASP A 190 10.58 5.74 9.61
CA ASP A 190 10.13 7.09 9.27
C ASP A 190 9.71 7.85 10.53
N GLY A 191 9.99 9.15 10.55
CA GLY A 191 9.61 10.07 11.62
C GLY A 191 8.11 10.41 11.65
N ASP A 192 7.36 10.24 10.56
CA ASP A 192 5.92 10.55 10.51
C ASP A 192 5.06 9.62 9.62
N PRO A 193 5.09 8.29 9.84
CA PRO A 193 4.17 7.33 9.24
C PRO A 193 2.75 7.41 9.85
N PRO A 194 1.71 6.96 9.13
CA PRO A 194 0.36 6.84 9.67
C PRO A 194 0.29 5.87 10.86
N GLN A 195 -0.49 6.20 11.88
CA GLN A 195 -0.61 5.43 13.12
C GLN A 195 -1.94 4.67 13.19
N LEU A 196 -1.87 3.34 13.25
CA LEU A 196 -3.02 2.44 13.15
C LEU A 196 -3.92 2.43 14.39
N ALA A 197 -3.36 2.75 15.57
CA ALA A 197 -4.14 2.83 16.80
C ALA A 197 -5.27 3.86 16.71
N ASP A 198 -5.08 4.93 15.93
CA ASP A 198 -6.07 6.01 15.76
C ASP A 198 -7.23 5.69 14.80
N ILE A 199 -7.24 4.49 14.19
CA ILE A 199 -8.39 3.99 13.43
C ILE A 199 -9.64 3.96 14.31
N PHE A 200 -9.47 3.54 15.57
CA PHE A 200 -10.55 3.48 16.57
C PHE A 200 -10.56 4.75 17.43
N ALA A 201 -11.76 5.20 17.78
CA ALA A 201 -11.95 6.48 18.46
C ALA A 201 -11.25 6.59 19.83
N ASP A 202 -11.12 5.47 20.53
CA ASP A 202 -10.47 5.34 21.85
C ASP A 202 -8.95 5.17 21.79
N ARG A 203 -8.39 5.12 20.56
CA ARG A 203 -6.95 4.95 20.30
C ARG A 203 -6.35 3.69 20.91
N ARG A 204 -7.15 2.63 21.09
CA ARG A 204 -6.67 1.38 21.68
C ARG A 204 -5.73 0.62 20.73
N MET A 205 -4.93 -0.29 21.29
CA MET A 205 -4.37 -1.40 20.51
C MET A 205 -5.42 -2.49 20.41
N PRO A 206 -6.08 -2.67 19.25
CA PRO A 206 -7.04 -3.74 19.07
C PRO A 206 -6.33 -5.10 19.12
N ALA A 207 -7.03 -6.13 19.59
CA ALA A 207 -6.57 -7.49 19.35
C ALA A 207 -6.48 -7.74 17.84
N PHE A 208 -5.47 -8.49 17.39
CA PHE A 208 -5.37 -8.87 16.00
C PHE A 208 -6.28 -10.07 15.75
N ALA A 209 -7.22 -9.93 14.82
CA ALA A 209 -8.24 -10.92 14.51
C ALA A 209 -7.79 -11.92 13.43
N GLY A 210 -6.87 -11.52 12.56
CA GLY A 210 -6.37 -12.35 11.48
C GLY A 210 -5.14 -11.77 10.80
N THR A 211 -4.35 -12.63 10.17
CA THR A 211 -3.19 -12.24 9.36
C THR A 211 -3.35 -12.73 7.94
N TYR A 212 -3.03 -11.87 6.98
CA TYR A 212 -3.28 -12.14 5.56
C TYR A 212 -2.13 -11.68 4.67
N ARG A 213 -2.05 -12.29 3.48
CA ARG A 213 -1.23 -11.85 2.35
C ARG A 213 -2.12 -11.41 1.20
N VAL A 214 -1.88 -10.20 0.73
CA VAL A 214 -2.51 -9.62 -0.46
C VAL A 214 -1.93 -10.29 -1.69
N TYR A 215 -2.76 -10.52 -2.71
CA TYR A 215 -2.24 -10.99 -4.00
C TYR A 215 -1.58 -9.86 -4.79
N ASP A 216 -0.58 -10.22 -5.59
CA ASP A 216 0.04 -9.30 -6.52
C ASP A 216 -0.94 -8.88 -7.63
N TRP A 217 -0.61 -7.81 -8.34
CA TRP A 217 -1.37 -7.33 -9.47
C TRP A 217 -0.49 -7.27 -10.70
N ASN A 218 -0.83 -8.09 -11.68
CA ASN A 218 -0.12 -8.14 -12.93
C ASN A 218 -0.75 -7.18 -13.94
N TRP A 219 -0.08 -6.07 -14.24
CA TRP A 219 -0.53 -5.09 -15.22
C TRP A 219 -0.39 -5.56 -16.69
N SER A 220 0.32 -6.66 -16.95
CA SER A 220 0.54 -7.19 -18.30
C SER A 220 -0.58 -8.09 -18.82
N CYS A 221 -1.60 -8.40 -18.00
CA CYS A 221 -2.75 -9.22 -18.39
C CYS A 221 -4.05 -8.42 -18.36
N GLY A 222 -4.97 -8.73 -19.27
CA GLY A 222 -6.27 -8.06 -19.35
C GLY A 222 -6.17 -6.57 -19.71
N ALA A 223 -7.32 -5.90 -19.76
CA ALA A 223 -7.37 -4.47 -20.06
C ALA A 223 -6.96 -3.58 -18.87
N HIS A 224 -7.20 -4.04 -17.65
CA HIS A 224 -6.96 -3.29 -16.41
C HIS A 224 -6.04 -4.04 -15.42
N GLY A 225 -5.31 -5.03 -15.90
CA GLY A 225 -4.56 -5.96 -15.06
C GLY A 225 -5.38 -7.17 -14.62
N CYS A 226 -4.71 -8.11 -13.96
CA CYS A 226 -5.33 -9.25 -13.33
C CYS A 226 -4.55 -9.67 -12.07
N ARG A 227 -5.21 -10.42 -11.19
CA ARG A 227 -4.61 -10.95 -9.96
C ARG A 227 -3.47 -11.91 -10.26
N GLY A 228 -2.34 -11.72 -9.57
CA GLY A 228 -1.18 -12.61 -9.58
C GLY A 228 -1.11 -13.53 -8.35
N ASP A 229 0.10 -13.98 -8.02
CA ASP A 229 0.37 -14.82 -6.86
C ASP A 229 0.32 -14.03 -5.54
N ALA A 230 0.24 -14.73 -4.40
CA ALA A 230 0.29 -14.08 -3.10
C ALA A 230 1.64 -13.38 -2.89
N LEU A 231 1.64 -12.13 -2.43
CA LEU A 231 2.88 -11.39 -2.16
C LEU A 231 3.72 -12.11 -1.10
N ASP A 232 5.00 -12.31 -1.39
CA ASP A 232 5.93 -13.06 -0.55
C ASP A 232 7.00 -12.19 0.14
N GLN A 233 7.08 -10.89 -0.21
CA GLN A 233 8.09 -9.99 0.37
C GLN A 233 7.94 -9.75 1.87
N ARG A 234 6.76 -10.02 2.45
CA ARG A 234 6.47 -9.94 3.88
C ARG A 234 5.71 -11.19 4.32
N GLU A 235 5.85 -11.57 5.58
CA GLU A 235 5.03 -12.64 6.15
C GLU A 235 3.55 -12.26 6.12
N VAL A 236 3.24 -11.03 6.57
CA VAL A 236 1.90 -10.44 6.58
C VAL A 236 1.95 -9.13 5.79
N THR A 237 0.95 -8.90 4.94
CA THR A 237 0.78 -7.63 4.20
C THR A 237 -0.57 -6.97 4.46
N LEU A 238 -1.43 -7.62 5.26
CA LEU A 238 -2.77 -7.20 5.58
C LEU A 238 -3.17 -7.81 6.93
N LEU A 239 -3.77 -6.99 7.79
CA LEU A 239 -4.03 -7.34 9.19
C LEU A 239 -5.49 -7.09 9.55
N GLY A 240 -6.08 -8.06 10.20
CA GLY A 240 -7.39 -7.95 10.83
C GLY A 240 -7.28 -7.31 12.20
N LEU A 241 -8.01 -6.21 12.39
CA LEU A 241 -8.14 -5.53 13.67
C LEU A 241 -9.52 -5.87 14.26
N ALA A 242 -9.55 -6.36 15.50
CA ALA A 242 -10.80 -6.61 16.18
C ALA A 242 -11.55 -5.29 16.43
N GLY A 243 -12.74 -5.17 15.85
CA GLY A 243 -13.68 -4.08 16.05
C GLY A 243 -15.07 -4.60 16.39
N GLN A 244 -15.97 -3.69 16.74
CA GLN A 244 -17.39 -3.98 16.94
C GLN A 244 -18.21 -3.47 15.77
N ALA A 245 -19.24 -4.21 15.35
CA ALA A 245 -20.16 -3.72 14.33
C ALA A 245 -20.79 -2.38 14.75
N GLY A 246 -20.74 -1.38 13.87
CA GLY A 246 -21.21 -0.02 14.14
C GLY A 246 -20.19 0.88 14.86
N GLU A 247 -19.03 0.35 15.27
CA GLU A 247 -17.96 1.16 15.89
C GLU A 247 -17.42 2.18 14.88
N GLU A 248 -17.23 3.42 15.32
CA GLU A 248 -16.73 4.50 14.46
C GLU A 248 -15.29 4.22 13.99
N ILE A 249 -15.07 4.41 12.68
CA ILE A 249 -13.76 4.25 12.03
C ILE A 249 -13.27 5.60 11.49
N ARG A 250 -11.97 5.84 11.68
CA ARG A 250 -11.24 7.04 11.28
C ARG A 250 -10.02 6.66 10.45
N ILE A 251 -9.38 7.68 9.86
CA ILE A 251 -8.07 7.48 9.22
C ILE A 251 -7.02 7.13 10.28
N PRO A 252 -6.01 6.30 9.95
CA PRO A 252 -4.78 6.28 10.74
C PRO A 252 -4.20 7.70 10.86
N SER A 253 -3.81 8.11 12.06
CA SER A 253 -3.42 9.50 12.25
C SER A 253 -2.04 9.79 11.66
N ARG A 254 -1.81 11.05 11.28
CA ARG A 254 -0.49 11.53 10.85
C ARG A 254 -0.29 12.99 11.20
N ASN A 255 0.95 13.43 11.48
CA ASN A 255 1.19 14.83 11.84
C ASN A 255 1.24 15.74 10.61
N ALA A 256 1.98 15.37 9.57
CA ALA A 256 2.13 16.21 8.39
C ALA A 256 0.83 16.27 7.58
N GLN A 257 0.43 17.51 7.26
CA GLN A 257 -0.71 17.78 6.40
C GLN A 257 -0.35 17.59 4.92
N ILE A 258 -1.35 17.24 4.12
CA ILE A 258 -1.26 17.15 2.65
C ILE A 258 -1.75 18.44 1.96
N TYR A 259 -2.58 19.22 2.65
CA TYR A 259 -3.15 20.47 2.17
C TYR A 259 -3.37 21.48 3.30
N GLY A 260 -3.54 22.75 2.96
CA GLY A 260 -3.91 23.78 3.94
C GLY A 260 -5.26 23.48 4.59
N GLY A 261 -5.41 23.84 5.87
CA GLY A 261 -6.59 23.49 6.67
C GLY A 261 -6.43 22.20 7.49
N ASP A 262 -5.22 21.63 7.56
CA ASP A 262 -4.87 20.43 8.34
C ASP A 262 -5.39 19.08 7.78
N PHE A 263 -5.76 19.03 6.50
CA PHE A 263 -6.08 17.76 5.83
C PHE A 263 -4.89 16.80 5.85
N LYS A 264 -5.16 15.52 6.14
CA LYS A 264 -4.13 14.49 6.35
C LYS A 264 -4.14 13.39 5.29
N ALA A 265 -5.31 13.04 4.80
CA ALA A 265 -5.48 11.95 3.84
C ALA A 265 -6.45 12.34 2.73
N LEU A 266 -6.15 11.90 1.51
CA LEU A 266 -6.98 12.02 0.32
C LEU A 266 -7.66 10.67 0.04
N VAL A 267 -8.95 10.69 -0.29
CA VAL A 267 -9.71 9.49 -0.66
C VAL A 267 -9.50 9.17 -2.14
N LEU A 268 -8.67 8.16 -2.41
CA LEU A 268 -8.38 7.73 -3.79
C LEU A 268 -9.46 6.80 -4.34
N TYR A 269 -10.02 5.96 -3.47
CA TYR A 269 -11.09 5.04 -3.82
C TYR A 269 -12.02 4.82 -2.64
N ALA A 270 -13.33 4.78 -2.92
CA ALA A 270 -14.35 4.43 -1.95
C ALA A 270 -15.45 3.62 -2.62
N ASP A 271 -15.89 2.58 -1.93
CA ASP A 271 -17.13 1.88 -2.20
C ASP A 271 -17.84 1.62 -0.86
N GLU A 272 -19.04 1.03 -0.88
CA GLU A 272 -19.87 0.87 0.33
C GLU A 272 -19.13 0.18 1.48
N ARG A 273 -18.25 -0.79 1.15
CA ARG A 273 -17.58 -1.63 2.15
C ARG A 273 -16.06 -1.48 2.29
N ARG A 274 -15.47 -0.50 1.60
CA ARG A 274 -14.00 -0.35 1.49
C ARG A 274 -13.58 1.06 1.09
N ILE A 275 -12.40 1.47 1.54
CA ILE A 275 -11.82 2.77 1.20
C ILE A 275 -10.29 2.68 1.08
N THR A 276 -9.73 3.47 0.18
CA THR A 276 -8.28 3.64 0.01
C THR A 276 -7.92 5.11 0.19
N LEU A 277 -6.96 5.32 1.08
CA LEU A 277 -6.49 6.63 1.51
C LEU A 277 -5.05 6.81 1.05
N ALA A 278 -4.69 8.01 0.60
CA ALA A 278 -3.30 8.40 0.39
C ALA A 278 -2.92 9.57 1.31
N TYR A 279 -1.70 9.56 1.82
CA TYR A 279 -1.14 10.63 2.65
C TYR A 279 -0.27 11.59 1.80
N THR A 280 -0.72 11.81 0.57
CA THR A 280 -0.24 12.80 -0.40
C THR A 280 -1.45 13.42 -1.10
N ARG A 281 -1.23 14.38 -2.02
CA ARG A 281 -2.29 14.90 -2.90
C ARG A 281 -2.26 14.31 -4.30
N GLU A 282 -1.46 13.28 -4.53
CA GLU A 282 -1.37 12.60 -5.82
C GLU A 282 -2.56 11.63 -5.96
N ASP A 283 -3.18 11.56 -7.14
CA ASP A 283 -4.20 10.53 -7.43
C ASP A 283 -3.52 9.18 -7.74
N SER A 284 -2.69 8.71 -6.81
CA SER A 284 -1.85 7.54 -6.95
C SER A 284 -1.31 7.08 -5.59
N VAL A 285 -1.04 5.79 -5.47
CA VAL A 285 -0.33 5.19 -4.33
C VAL A 285 1.17 5.01 -4.58
N ALA A 286 1.68 5.51 -5.72
CA ALA A 286 3.07 5.36 -6.13
C ALA A 286 4.04 6.12 -5.23
N ASN A 287 3.59 7.20 -4.57
CA ASN A 287 4.40 8.01 -3.68
C ASN A 287 3.75 8.17 -2.31
N GLY A 288 4.60 8.16 -1.28
CA GLY A 288 4.17 8.28 0.11
C GLY A 288 3.34 7.09 0.60
N TYR A 289 2.66 7.30 1.73
CA TYR A 289 1.85 6.27 2.35
C TYR A 289 0.48 6.15 1.71
N ALA A 290 0.01 4.92 1.57
CA ALA A 290 -1.39 4.63 1.29
C ALA A 290 -1.91 3.57 2.27
N VAL A 291 -3.19 3.68 2.63
CA VAL A 291 -3.86 2.75 3.53
C VAL A 291 -5.13 2.25 2.85
N HIS A 292 -5.29 0.93 2.87
CA HIS A 292 -6.53 0.27 2.46
C HIS A 292 -7.27 -0.16 3.72
N LEU A 293 -8.55 0.18 3.81
CA LEU A 293 -9.46 -0.31 4.83
C LEU A 293 -10.60 -1.08 4.16
N GLU A 294 -10.83 -2.28 4.65
CA GLU A 294 -11.80 -3.25 4.17
C GLU A 294 -12.71 -3.66 5.34
N GLN A 295 -13.88 -4.20 5.04
CA GLN A 295 -14.88 -4.64 6.04
C GLN A 295 -15.38 -3.50 6.95
N ILE A 296 -15.57 -2.32 6.36
CA ILE A 296 -16.21 -1.17 7.01
C ILE A 296 -17.50 -0.83 6.28
N CYS A 297 -18.31 0.06 6.82
CA CYS A 297 -19.33 0.80 6.11
C CYS A 297 -18.83 2.22 5.93
N VAL A 298 -18.46 2.59 4.70
CA VAL A 298 -18.04 3.96 4.39
C VAL A 298 -19.24 4.90 4.58
N ASP A 299 -18.99 6.07 5.16
CA ASP A 299 -20.05 7.07 5.36
C ASP A 299 -20.73 7.42 4.02
N PRO A 300 -22.06 7.36 3.93
CA PRO A 300 -22.77 7.55 2.66
C PRO A 300 -22.55 8.93 2.05
N ASN A 301 -22.32 9.99 2.85
CA ASN A 301 -22.04 11.33 2.32
C ASN A 301 -20.60 11.42 1.77
N LEU A 302 -19.64 10.74 2.40
CA LEU A 302 -18.28 10.62 1.87
C LEU A 302 -18.26 9.86 0.55
N LEU A 303 -18.97 8.73 0.50
CA LEU A 303 -19.09 7.91 -0.70
C LEU A 303 -19.78 8.66 -1.85
N ALA A 304 -20.85 9.40 -1.56
CA ALA A 304 -21.53 10.23 -2.54
C ALA A 304 -20.60 11.32 -3.09
N LEU A 305 -19.86 12.02 -2.22
CA LEU A 305 -18.91 13.05 -2.63
C LEU A 305 -17.77 12.49 -3.49
N TYR A 306 -17.24 11.31 -3.12
CA TYR A 306 -16.22 10.61 -3.91
C TYR A 306 -16.74 10.23 -5.32
N ARG A 307 -17.95 9.68 -5.40
CA ARG A 307 -18.58 9.28 -6.67
C ARG A 307 -18.84 10.50 -7.56
N GLN A 308 -19.32 11.60 -6.98
CA GLN A 308 -19.49 12.88 -7.68
C GLN A 308 -18.15 13.38 -8.25
N ALA A 309 -17.12 13.50 -7.40
CA ALA A 309 -15.79 13.97 -7.81
C ALA A 309 -15.17 13.07 -8.90
N THR A 310 -15.44 11.77 -8.85
CA THR A 310 -15.01 10.81 -9.87
C THR A 310 -15.70 11.05 -11.21
N ALA A 311 -17.02 11.30 -11.21
CA ALA A 311 -17.77 11.64 -12.42
C ALA A 311 -17.34 12.99 -13.01
N GLU A 312 -16.88 13.93 -12.18
CA GLU A 312 -16.37 15.25 -12.56
C GLU A 312 -14.90 15.23 -13.04
N GLY A 313 -14.26 14.06 -13.10
CA GLY A 313 -12.91 13.90 -13.65
C GLY A 313 -11.78 14.03 -12.63
N ARG A 314 -12.07 13.97 -11.33
CA ARG A 314 -11.09 13.77 -10.24
C ARG A 314 -10.04 14.87 -10.07
N SER A 315 -10.28 16.09 -10.58
CA SER A 315 -9.37 17.23 -10.34
C SER A 315 -9.32 17.66 -8.87
N SER A 316 -10.35 17.28 -8.11
CA SER A 316 -10.42 17.40 -6.66
C SER A 316 -11.01 16.10 -6.11
N LEU A 317 -10.55 15.67 -4.93
CA LEU A 317 -11.07 14.46 -4.26
C LEU A 317 -11.35 14.76 -2.78
N PRO A 318 -12.23 13.97 -2.11
CA PRO A 318 -12.49 14.16 -0.69
C PRO A 318 -11.21 13.99 0.12
N ALA A 319 -11.03 14.84 1.13
CA ALA A 319 -9.95 14.71 2.09
C ALA A 319 -10.46 14.76 3.53
N LEU A 320 -9.68 14.14 4.42
CA LEU A 320 -10.04 13.89 5.81
C LEU A 320 -8.99 14.46 6.77
N HIS A 321 -9.44 14.93 7.93
CA HIS A 321 -8.60 15.33 9.06
C HIS A 321 -8.36 14.14 10.00
N ASN A 322 -7.39 14.29 10.91
CA ASN A 322 -7.28 13.37 12.03
C ASN A 322 -8.54 13.44 12.90
N GLY A 323 -9.04 12.30 13.35
CA GLY A 323 -10.22 12.23 14.23
C GLY A 323 -11.56 12.34 13.50
N GLU A 324 -11.57 12.69 12.22
CA GLU A 324 -12.78 12.76 11.40
C GLU A 324 -13.29 11.34 11.09
N PRO A 325 -14.56 11.03 11.39
CA PRO A 325 -15.13 9.72 11.08
C PRO A 325 -15.28 9.54 9.56
N LEU A 326 -14.84 8.40 9.05
CA LEU A 326 -14.99 8.03 7.64
C LEU A 326 -16.04 6.94 7.41
N GLY A 327 -16.53 6.33 8.49
CA GLY A 327 -17.42 5.18 8.42
C GLY A 327 -17.57 4.46 9.76
N THR A 328 -18.07 3.23 9.71
CA THR A 328 -18.22 2.33 10.86
C THR A 328 -17.70 0.93 10.55
N ALA A 329 -17.29 0.15 11.54
CA ALA A 329 -16.86 -1.23 11.30
C ALA A 329 -18.06 -2.16 11.06
N LEU A 330 -17.88 -3.21 10.24
CA LEU A 330 -18.82 -4.32 10.13
C LEU A 330 -18.54 -5.43 11.18
N GLY A 331 -17.47 -5.28 11.96
CA GLY A 331 -16.89 -6.29 12.84
C GLY A 331 -15.37 -6.14 12.83
N GLU A 332 -14.66 -7.14 12.32
CA GLU A 332 -13.24 -7.02 11.97
C GLU A 332 -13.03 -5.89 10.95
N VAL A 333 -12.03 -5.04 11.19
CA VAL A 333 -11.55 -4.06 10.20
C VAL A 333 -10.24 -4.56 9.63
N VAL A 334 -10.17 -4.68 8.32
CA VAL A 334 -8.98 -5.24 7.66
C VAL A 334 -8.16 -4.12 7.03
N VAL A 335 -6.89 -4.02 7.41
CA VAL A 335 -6.01 -2.91 7.05
C VAL A 335 -4.73 -3.36 6.36
N ALA A 336 -4.38 -2.70 5.25
CA ALA A 336 -3.07 -2.79 4.61
C ALA A 336 -2.44 -1.41 4.52
N ILE A 337 -1.12 -1.36 4.65
CA ILE A 337 -0.33 -0.15 4.48
C ILE A 337 0.64 -0.35 3.32
N ARG A 338 0.76 0.68 2.50
CA ARG A 338 1.79 0.80 1.47
C ARG A 338 2.67 2.02 1.74
N ASP A 339 3.93 1.93 1.36
CA ASP A 339 4.80 3.09 1.15
C ASP A 339 5.39 2.99 -0.25
N ARG A 340 5.24 4.05 -1.05
CA ARG A 340 5.69 4.15 -2.44
C ARG A 340 5.27 2.94 -3.29
N GLY A 341 4.02 2.53 -3.16
CA GLY A 341 3.46 1.41 -3.91
C GLY A 341 3.84 0.01 -3.39
N VAL A 342 4.62 -0.14 -2.32
CA VAL A 342 4.98 -1.46 -1.77
C VAL A 342 4.19 -1.75 -0.52
N PHE A 343 3.60 -2.95 -0.39
CA PHE A 343 2.93 -3.39 0.84
C PHE A 343 3.94 -3.72 1.95
N PHE A 344 3.66 -3.25 3.16
CA PHE A 344 4.45 -3.51 4.37
C PHE A 344 3.73 -4.43 5.34
N ASP A 345 4.45 -4.90 6.36
CA ASP A 345 3.86 -5.65 7.47
C ASP A 345 3.21 -4.65 8.44
N PRO A 346 1.87 -4.61 8.54
CA PRO A 346 1.15 -3.69 9.40
C PRO A 346 1.33 -3.98 10.90
N ARG A 347 1.98 -5.09 11.30
CA ARG A 347 2.28 -5.40 12.71
C ARG A 347 3.53 -4.69 13.23
N ALA A 348 4.30 -4.02 12.37
CA ALA A 348 5.58 -3.41 12.75
C ALA A 348 5.41 -2.30 13.80
N ARG A 349 5.88 -2.55 15.03
CA ARG A 349 5.76 -1.61 16.17
C ARG A 349 6.25 -0.21 15.82
N LYS A 350 7.49 -0.17 15.35
CA LYS A 350 8.27 1.07 15.17
C LYS A 350 7.64 2.02 14.16
N ASP A 351 6.90 1.47 13.20
CA ASP A 351 6.36 2.20 12.07
C ASP A 351 4.89 2.60 12.35
N TRP A 352 4.04 1.69 12.81
CA TRP A 352 2.57 1.91 12.78
C TRP A 352 1.89 2.02 14.15
N TRP A 353 2.61 1.68 15.24
CA TRP A 353 2.03 1.50 16.57
C TRP A 353 2.78 2.30 17.65
N ARG A 354 3.02 3.58 17.42
CA ARG A 354 3.68 4.44 18.41
C ARG A 354 2.88 4.47 19.71
N GLY A 355 3.56 4.18 20.82
CA GLY A 355 2.96 4.12 22.14
C GLY A 355 2.59 2.72 22.63
N PHE A 356 2.82 1.66 21.83
CA PHE A 356 2.51 0.26 22.17
C PHE A 356 3.71 -0.69 22.02
#